data_AF-A0A161MDD9-F1
#
_entry.id   AF-A0A161MDD9-F1
#
_cell.length_a   1.000
_cell.length_b   1.000
_cell.length_c   1.000
_cell.angle_alpha   90.00
_cell.angle_beta   90.00
_cell.angle_gamma   90.00
#
_symmetry.space_group_name_H-M   'P 1'
#
loop_
_entity.id
_entity.type
_entity.pdbx_description
1 polymer ?
#
loop_
_entity_poly.entity_id
_entity_poly.type
_entity_poly.pdbx_seq_one_letter_code
_entity_poly.pdbx_strand_id
1 'polypeptide(L)'
;YRVILENILANSYNNIAEPLKIFIEAIVNENVSLVISRQILTDISSQLTQLPDDVSKSISHYILDKVQPRVISFEEQVASIRQHLAAIYEREQNWKDAANVLVGIPLETGQKQYSVDYKLETYMK
;
A
#
# COMPACT_ATOMS: atom_id res chain seq x y z
N TYR A 1 -3.03 -6.24 -17.16
CA TYR A 1 -2.48 -5.92 -15.83
C TYR A 1 -2.80 -6.98 -14.78
N ARG A 2 -4.07 -7.33 -14.50
CA ARG A 2 -4.40 -8.43 -13.54
C ARG A 2 -3.71 -9.77 -13.86
N VAL A 3 -3.82 -10.23 -15.11
CA VAL A 3 -3.14 -11.46 -15.56
C VAL A 3 -1.61 -11.40 -15.39
N ILE A 4 -1.01 -10.20 -15.48
CA ILE A 4 0.44 -10.02 -15.28
C ILE A 4 0.77 -10.14 -13.79
N LEU A 5 -0.03 -9.51 -12.92
CA LEU A 5 0.10 -9.65 -11.48
C LEU A 5 -0.04 -11.11 -11.03
N GLU A 6 -1.06 -11.82 -11.53
CA GLU A 6 -1.26 -13.24 -11.24
C GLU A 6 -0.10 -14.10 -11.74
N ASN A 7 0.43 -13.81 -12.94
CA ASN A 7 1.61 -14.51 -13.44
C ASN A 7 2.87 -14.23 -12.60
N ILE A 8 3.05 -13.00 -12.11
CA ILE A 8 4.16 -12.66 -11.21
C ILE A 8 4.02 -13.47 -9.91
N LEU A 9 2.82 -13.52 -9.32
CA LEU A 9 2.58 -14.28 -8.10
C LEU A 9 2.73 -15.79 -8.31
N ALA A 10 2.32 -16.32 -9.46
CA ALA A 10 2.37 -17.75 -9.78
C ALA A 10 3.78 -18.27 -10.18
N ASN A 11 4.61 -17.45 -10.83
CA ASN A 11 5.96 -17.88 -11.30
C ASN A 11 7.09 -17.64 -10.30
N SER A 12 6.80 -17.09 -9.13
CA SER A 12 7.85 -16.63 -8.23
C SER A 12 8.41 -17.75 -7.36
N TYR A 13 9.35 -18.52 -7.90
CA TYR A 13 10.03 -19.60 -7.17
C TYR A 13 11.05 -19.12 -6.13
N ASN A 14 11.57 -17.87 -6.19
CA ASN A 14 12.59 -17.40 -5.24
C ASN A 14 12.59 -15.89 -4.90
N ASN A 15 11.93 -15.01 -5.67
CA ASN A 15 11.91 -13.58 -5.36
C ASN A 15 10.69 -12.86 -5.97
N ILE A 16 9.56 -12.89 -5.26
CA ILE A 16 8.33 -12.16 -5.65
C ILE A 16 8.56 -10.64 -5.63
N ALA A 17 9.50 -10.15 -4.83
CA ALA A 17 9.62 -8.73 -4.52
C ALA A 17 10.12 -7.90 -5.71
N GLU A 18 11.13 -8.37 -6.45
CA GLU A 18 11.67 -7.66 -7.62
C GLU A 18 10.65 -7.44 -8.76
N PRO A 19 9.99 -8.49 -9.32
CA PRO A 19 9.03 -8.30 -10.40
C PRO A 19 7.83 -7.46 -9.96
N LEU A 20 7.43 -7.56 -8.69
CA LEU A 20 6.36 -6.72 -8.14
C LEU A 20 6.78 -5.25 -8.06
N LYS A 21 8.02 -4.94 -7.67
CA LYS A 21 8.57 -3.57 -7.66
C LYS A 21 8.61 -2.96 -9.07
N ILE A 22 9.03 -3.73 -10.07
CA ILE A 22 9.03 -3.30 -11.47
C ILE A 22 7.60 -3.01 -11.94
N PHE A 23 6.66 -3.90 -11.60
CA PHE A 23 5.25 -3.73 -11.94
C PHE A 23 4.65 -2.50 -11.26
N ILE A 24 4.97 -2.25 -9.99
CA ILE A 24 4.58 -1.04 -9.27
C ILE A 24 5.10 0.19 -10.01
N GLU A 25 6.38 0.25 -10.35
CA GLU A 25 6.96 1.39 -11.07
C GLU A 25 6.25 1.67 -12.41
N ALA A 26 5.89 0.62 -13.15
CA ALA A 26 5.14 0.74 -14.39
C ALA A 26 3.74 1.33 -14.17
N ILE A 27 3.03 0.99 -13.08
CA ILE A 27 1.66 1.49 -12.82
C ILE A 27 1.63 2.88 -12.20
N VAL A 28 2.66 3.30 -11.46
CA VAL A 28 2.71 4.67 -10.90
C VAL A 28 3.15 5.70 -11.94
N ASN A 29 3.70 5.23 -13.06
CA ASN A 29 4.11 6.05 -14.18
C ASN A 29 2.95 6.92 -14.69
N GLU A 30 3.25 8.19 -15.00
CA GLU A 30 2.28 9.19 -15.46
C GLU A 30 1.61 8.84 -16.80
N ASN A 31 2.25 7.96 -17.59
CA ASN A 31 1.69 7.45 -18.84
C ASN A 31 0.49 6.51 -18.62
N VAL A 32 0.27 6.01 -17.40
CA VAL A 32 -0.86 5.13 -17.06
C VAL A 32 -2.01 5.95 -16.50
N SER A 33 -3.24 5.65 -16.96
CA SER A 33 -4.45 6.30 -16.48
C SER A 33 -4.66 6.07 -14.98
N LEU A 34 -4.94 7.15 -14.26
CA LEU A 34 -5.16 7.14 -12.79
C LEU A 34 -6.17 6.09 -12.34
N VAL A 35 -7.25 5.89 -13.11
CA VAL A 35 -8.30 4.91 -12.79
C VAL A 35 -7.73 3.49 -12.78
N ILE A 36 -6.89 3.17 -13.77
CA ILE A 36 -6.25 1.87 -13.89
C ILE A 36 -5.21 1.69 -12.77
N SER A 37 -4.36 2.71 -12.54
CA SER A 37 -3.35 2.66 -11.48
C SER A 37 -3.96 2.45 -10.09
N ARG A 38 -5.07 3.15 -9.78
CA ARG A 38 -5.80 2.96 -8.51
C ARG A 38 -6.33 1.55 -8.36
N GLN A 39 -7.00 1.02 -9.39
CA GLN A 39 -7.55 -0.33 -9.36
C GLN A 39 -6.45 -1.37 -9.10
N ILE A 40 -5.32 -1.25 -9.81
CA ILE A 40 -4.21 -2.20 -9.67
C ILE A 40 -3.54 -2.07 -8.29
N LEU A 41 -3.33 -0.85 -7.78
CA LEU A 41 -2.76 -0.65 -6.44
C LEU A 41 -3.66 -1.24 -5.35
N THR A 42 -4.98 -1.13 -5.48
CA THR A 42 -5.94 -1.78 -4.57
C THR A 42 -5.87 -3.30 -4.66
N ASP A 43 -5.74 -3.87 -5.86
CA ASP A 43 -5.52 -5.31 -6.01
C ASP A 43 -4.19 -5.74 -5.36
N ILE A 44 -3.10 -4.96 -5.54
CA ILE A 44 -1.79 -5.23 -4.92
C ILE A 44 -1.89 -5.15 -3.40
N SER A 45 -2.55 -4.14 -2.81
CA SER A 45 -2.68 -4.02 -1.36
C SER A 45 -3.40 -5.21 -0.75
N SER A 46 -4.41 -5.76 -1.43
CA SER A 46 -5.08 -7.00 -1.02
C SER A 46 -4.12 -8.20 -1.06
N GLN A 47 -3.32 -8.34 -2.12
CA GLN A 47 -2.32 -9.42 -2.24
C GLN A 47 -1.20 -9.30 -1.19
N LEU A 48 -0.82 -8.08 -0.78
CA LEU A 48 0.18 -7.86 0.27
C LEU A 48 -0.23 -8.48 1.61
N THR A 49 -1.52 -8.63 1.88
CA THR A 49 -2.02 -9.29 3.10
C THR A 49 -1.77 -10.80 3.13
N GLN A 50 -1.58 -11.42 1.95
CA GLN A 50 -1.33 -12.85 1.80
C GLN A 50 0.16 -13.19 1.75
N LEU A 51 1.01 -12.18 1.60
CA LEU A 51 2.46 -12.33 1.53
C LEU A 51 3.09 -12.33 2.93
N PRO A 52 4.30 -12.94 3.09
CA PRO A 52 5.04 -12.88 4.35
C PRO A 52 5.32 -11.44 4.77
N ASP A 53 5.32 -11.20 6.09
CA ASP A 53 5.42 -9.85 6.66
C ASP A 53 6.67 -9.08 6.21
N ASP A 54 7.83 -9.72 6.14
CA ASP A 54 9.07 -9.11 5.63
C ASP A 54 8.93 -8.61 4.18
N VAL A 55 8.36 -9.43 3.30
CA VAL A 55 8.15 -9.08 1.89
C VAL A 55 7.10 -7.97 1.79
N SER A 56 5.99 -8.15 2.50
CA SER A 56 4.86 -7.23 2.51
C SER A 56 5.28 -5.84 3.01
N LYS A 57 6.09 -5.78 4.07
CA LYS A 57 6.70 -4.55 4.59
C LYS A 57 7.62 -3.90 3.56
N SER A 58 8.55 -4.66 2.97
CA SER A 58 9.50 -4.13 1.98
C SER A 58 8.78 -3.53 0.76
N ILE A 59 7.75 -4.23 0.27
CA ILE A 59 6.93 -3.72 -0.84
C ILE A 59 6.10 -2.52 -0.42
N SER A 60 5.47 -2.54 0.76
CA SER A 60 4.65 -1.42 1.23
C SER A 60 5.45 -0.12 1.28
N HIS A 61 6.67 -0.16 1.85
CA HIS A 61 7.58 0.98 1.84
C HIS A 61 7.95 1.44 0.42
N TYR A 62 8.22 0.49 -0.48
CA TYR A 62 8.52 0.80 -1.88
C TYR A 62 7.34 1.47 -2.61
N ILE A 63 6.11 1.00 -2.40
CA ILE A 63 4.93 1.63 -2.99
C ILE A 63 4.78 3.05 -2.45
N LEU A 64 4.90 3.23 -1.13
CA LEU A 64 4.75 4.55 -0.48
C LEU A 64 5.75 5.58 -1.03
N ASP A 65 7.00 5.18 -1.26
CA ASP A 65 8.02 6.03 -1.89
C ASP A 65 7.64 6.40 -3.34
N LYS A 66 7.22 5.42 -4.15
CA LYS A 66 6.87 5.64 -5.56
C LYS A 66 5.59 6.44 -5.77
N VAL A 67 4.61 6.30 -4.89
CA VAL A 67 3.35 7.07 -4.95
C VAL A 67 3.47 8.45 -4.31
N GLN A 68 4.53 8.72 -3.52
CA GLN A 68 4.76 10.00 -2.84
C GLN A 68 4.60 11.25 -3.73
N PRO A 69 5.20 11.34 -4.95
CA PRO A 69 5.02 12.52 -5.81
C PRO A 69 3.57 12.74 -6.25
N ARG A 70 2.75 11.68 -6.21
CA ARG A 70 1.33 11.70 -6.59
C ARG A 70 0.43 11.30 -5.41
N VAL A 71 0.87 11.53 -4.17
CA VAL A 71 0.19 11.03 -2.96
C VAL A 71 -1.28 11.48 -2.90
N ILE A 72 -1.57 12.70 -3.35
CA ILE A 72 -2.93 13.28 -3.43
C ILE A 72 -3.81 12.49 -4.42
N SER A 73 -3.23 11.94 -5.48
CA SER A 73 -3.96 11.11 -6.45
C SER A 73 -4.22 9.69 -5.94
N PHE A 74 -3.49 9.22 -4.93
CA PHE A 74 -3.53 7.84 -4.42
C PHE A 74 -3.84 7.76 -2.92
N GLU A 75 -4.52 8.77 -2.34
CA GLU A 75 -4.75 8.87 -0.90
C GLU A 75 -5.38 7.61 -0.29
N GLU A 76 -6.35 7.01 -0.98
CA GLU A 76 -7.02 5.79 -0.53
C GLU A 76 -6.06 4.59 -0.51
N GLN A 77 -5.29 4.41 -1.58
CA GLN A 77 -4.31 3.33 -1.70
C GLN A 77 -3.20 3.50 -0.65
N VAL A 78 -2.72 4.72 -0.46
CA VAL A 78 -1.72 5.07 0.57
C VAL A 78 -2.23 4.78 1.96
N ALA A 79 -3.48 5.17 2.27
CA ALA A 79 -4.10 4.88 3.56
C ALA A 79 -4.20 3.37 3.80
N SER A 80 -4.70 2.61 2.82
CA SER A 80 -4.82 1.15 2.91
C SER A 80 -3.46 0.46 3.14
N ILE A 81 -2.42 0.87 2.41
CA ILE A 81 -1.07 0.32 2.57
C ILE A 81 -0.47 0.68 3.94
N ARG A 82 -0.66 1.92 4.40
CA ARG A 82 -0.21 2.35 5.74
C ARG A 82 -0.91 1.59 6.85
N GLN A 83 -2.22 1.38 6.76
CA GLN A 83 -2.95 0.56 7.73
C GLN A 83 -2.43 -0.88 7.78
N HIS A 84 -2.18 -1.49 6.62
CA HIS A 84 -1.60 -2.83 6.55
C HIS A 84 -0.19 -2.87 7.16
N LEU A 85 0.64 -1.87 6.86
CA LEU A 85 1.99 -1.75 7.40
C LEU A 85 1.97 -1.56 8.93
N ALA A 86 1.04 -0.76 9.45
CA ALA A 86 0.84 -0.63 10.89
C ALA A 86 0.46 -1.98 11.52
N ALA A 87 -0.46 -2.74 10.92
CA ALA A 87 -0.84 -4.06 11.39
C ALA A 87 0.31 -5.08 11.37
N ILE A 88 1.28 -4.95 10.45
CA ILE A 88 2.53 -5.73 10.49
C ILE A 88 3.36 -5.34 11.73
N TYR A 89 3.59 -4.04 11.93
CA TYR A 89 4.37 -3.55 13.09
C TYR A 89 3.70 -3.89 14.43
N GLU A 90 2.36 -3.86 14.53
CA GLU A 90 1.61 -4.33 15.70
C GLU A 90 1.92 -5.81 16.00
N ARG A 91 1.95 -6.68 14.98
CA ARG A 91 2.27 -8.11 15.14
C ARG A 91 3.70 -8.37 15.57
N GLU A 92 4.63 -7.50 15.19
CA GLU A 92 6.03 -7.53 15.63
C GLU A 92 6.26 -6.85 16.99
N GLN A 93 5.19 -6.43 17.68
CA GLN A 93 5.24 -5.70 18.95
C GLN A 93 5.95 -4.34 18.86
N ASN A 94 6.05 -3.77 17.66
CA ASN A 94 6.65 -2.46 17.42
C ASN A 94 5.59 -1.36 17.33
N TRP A 95 4.98 -1.08 18.48
CA TRP A 95 3.87 -0.13 18.63
C TRP A 95 4.23 1.31 18.22
N LYS A 96 5.50 1.71 18.41
CA LYS A 96 5.97 3.05 18.04
C LYS A 96 5.95 3.27 16.54
N ASP A 97 6.48 2.31 15.78
CA ASP A 97 6.47 2.37 14.32
C ASP A 97 5.04 2.22 13.77
N ALA A 98 4.22 1.35 14.37
CA ALA A 98 2.81 1.22 14.00
C ALA A 98 2.05 2.56 14.09
N ALA A 99 2.15 3.24 15.24
CA ALA A 99 1.53 4.55 15.44
C ALA A 99 2.06 5.59 14.45
N ASN A 100 3.38 5.64 14.23
CA ASN A 100 3.99 6.60 13.31
C ASN A 100 3.49 6.43 11.85
N VAL A 101 3.27 5.18 11.44
CA VAL A 101 2.71 4.88 10.11
C VAL A 101 1.27 5.37 9.99
N LEU A 102 0.44 5.18 11.02
CA LEU A 102 -0.97 5.62 11.06
C LEU A 102 -1.10 7.14 11.09
N VAL A 103 -0.26 7.85 11.85
CA VAL A 103 -0.23 9.32 11.88
C VAL A 103 0.09 9.92 10.50
N GLY A 104 0.82 9.19 9.65
CA GLY A 104 1.11 9.60 8.29
C GLY A 104 -0.07 9.50 7.31
N ILE A 105 -1.24 9.02 7.73
CA ILE A 105 -2.45 8.99 6.90
C ILE A 105 -3.13 10.37 6.97
N PRO A 106 -3.29 11.09 5.85
CA PRO A 106 -3.93 12.41 5.84
C PRO A 106 -5.46 12.31 6.02
N LEU A 107 -5.90 11.96 7.22
CA LEU A 107 -7.31 11.79 7.59
C LEU A 107 -8.11 13.11 7.57
N GLU A 108 -7.42 14.23 7.78
CA GLU A 108 -8.04 15.56 7.94
C GLU A 108 -7.67 16.56 6.83
N THR A 109 -6.54 16.34 6.17
CA THR A 109 -6.00 17.25 5.15
C THR A 109 -6.19 16.76 3.72
N GLY A 110 -6.73 15.55 3.54
CA GLY A 110 -6.95 14.95 2.23
C GLY A 110 -8.16 15.50 1.47
N GLN A 111 -8.16 15.37 0.15
CA GLN A 111 -9.32 15.75 -0.68
C GLN A 111 -10.51 14.81 -0.43
N LYS A 112 -10.25 13.60 0.04
CA LYS A 112 -11.27 12.61 0.35
C LYS A 112 -11.78 12.78 1.80
N GLN A 113 -13.09 12.97 1.96
CA GLN A 113 -13.73 12.87 3.26
C GLN A 113 -13.76 11.40 3.71
N TYR A 114 -12.88 11.03 4.64
CA TYR A 114 -12.96 9.76 5.35
C TYR A 114 -14.14 9.79 6.34
N SER A 115 -14.87 8.68 6.43
CA SER A 115 -15.96 8.50 7.39
C SER A 115 -15.46 8.66 8.84
N VAL A 116 -16.32 9.18 9.72
CA VAL A 116 -15.98 9.45 11.12
C VAL A 116 -15.50 8.19 11.84
N ASP A 117 -16.15 7.04 11.62
CA ASP A 117 -15.71 5.73 12.16
C ASP A 117 -14.28 5.38 11.77
N TYR A 118 -13.88 5.59 10.52
CA TYR A 118 -12.53 5.26 10.04
C TYR A 118 -11.46 6.16 10.67
N LYS A 119 -11.79 7.45 10.88
CA LYS A 119 -10.92 8.36 11.64
C LYS A 119 -10.80 7.90 13.08
N LEU A 120 -11.93 7.58 13.71
CA LEU A 120 -11.97 7.16 15.11
C LEU A 120 -11.16 5.88 15.32
N GLU A 121 -11.31 4.88 14.45
CA GLU A 121 -10.56 3.64 14.50
C GLU A 121 -9.05 3.88 14.31
N THR A 122 -8.65 4.79 13.42
CA THR A 122 -7.24 5.11 13.20
C THR A 122 -6.62 5.87 14.38
N TYR A 123 -7.39 6.73 15.06
CA TYR A 123 -6.92 7.49 16.22
C TYR A 123 -6.95 6.70 17.54
N MET A 124 -7.79 5.66 17.63
CA MET A 124 -7.95 4.83 18.84
C MET A 124 -7.11 3.55 18.84
N LYS A 125 -6.45 3.22 17.72
CA LYS A 125 -5.50 2.11 17.61
C LYS A 125 -4.14 2.43 18.24
#